data_AF-A0A438H7I7-F1
#
_entry.id   AF-A0A438H7I7-F1
#
_cell.length_a   1.000
_cell.length_b   1.000
_cell.length_c   1.000
_cell.angle_alpha   90.00
_cell.angle_beta   90.00
_cell.angle_gamma   90.00
#
_symmetry.space_group_name_H-M   'P 1'
#
loop_
_entity.id
_entity.type
_entity.pdbx_description
1 polymer ?
#
loop_
_entity_poly.entity_id
_entity_poly.type
_entity_poly.pdbx_seq_one_letter_code
_entity_poly.pdbx_strand_id
1 'polypeptide(L)'
;MSITFLFKKWKKHVIIVLGCMDLDYALREDRPPDLTSASTTKQRSITKKWEQSNRMSLMIMKHSSPEAIRGAIPEETRAKTFLDQIANRFAANEKVERSTILSTKVRVVGRHTCALGLDLFVYTIQSIQN
;
A
#
# COMPACT_ATOMS: atom_id res chain seq x y z
N MET A 1 16.09 -7.31 -1.47
CA MET A 1 14.67 -7.52 -1.09
C MET A 1 13.89 -6.30 -1.57
N SER A 2 12.83 -6.45 -2.35
CA SER A 2 12.08 -5.30 -2.88
C SER A 2 11.27 -4.60 -1.79
N ILE A 3 11.08 -3.29 -1.93
CA ILE A 3 10.29 -2.44 -1.03
C ILE A 3 8.84 -2.97 -0.91
N THR A 4 8.28 -3.45 -2.02
CA THR A 4 6.97 -4.11 -2.08
C THR A 4 6.89 -5.38 -1.21
N PHE A 5 7.96 -6.18 -1.14
CA PHE A 5 8.00 -7.36 -0.29
C PHE A 5 8.01 -6.99 1.19
N LEU A 6 8.80 -5.98 1.57
CA LEU A 6 8.84 -5.46 2.94
C LEU A 6 7.46 -4.99 3.41
N PHE A 7 6.73 -4.27 2.56
CA PHE A 7 5.36 -3.86 2.86
C PHE A 7 4.40 -5.04 3.05
N LYS A 8 4.42 -6.02 2.15
CA LYS A 8 3.55 -7.22 2.28
C LYS A 8 3.83 -7.98 3.58
N LYS A 9 5.12 -8.11 3.96
CA LYS A 9 5.53 -8.76 5.21
C LYS A 9 5.07 -7.95 6.45
N TRP A 10 5.34 -6.65 6.45
CA TRP A 10 4.93 -5.74 7.53
C TRP A 10 3.42 -5.71 7.71
N LYS A 11 2.65 -5.55 6.63
CA LYS A 11 1.18 -5.50 6.67
C LYS A 11 0.59 -6.77 7.27
N LYS A 12 1.08 -7.96 6.86
CA LYS A 12 0.63 -9.23 7.43
C LYS A 12 0.89 -9.30 8.94
N HIS A 13 2.10 -8.92 9.36
CA HIS A 13 2.48 -8.93 10.77
C HIS A 13 1.59 -8.01 11.61
N VAL A 14 1.39 -6.77 11.16
CA VAL A 14 0.53 -5.79 11.84
C VAL A 14 -0.90 -6.29 11.97
N ILE A 15 -1.51 -6.81 10.89
CA ILE A 15 -2.90 -7.29 10.94
C ILE A 15 -3.06 -8.45 11.92
N ILE A 16 -2.09 -9.36 12.00
CA ILE A 16 -2.09 -10.45 12.97
C ILE A 16 -2.01 -9.89 14.40
N VAL A 17 -1.05 -9.00 14.67
CA VAL A 17 -0.88 -8.40 16.01
C VAL A 17 -2.14 -7.67 16.45
N LEU A 18 -2.72 -6.84 15.59
CA LEU A 18 -3.93 -6.10 15.91
C LEU A 18 -5.14 -7.01 16.14
N GLY A 19 -5.29 -8.07 15.33
CA GLY A 19 -6.33 -9.06 15.50
C GLY A 19 -6.19 -9.86 16.80
N CYS A 20 -4.97 -10.27 17.17
CA CYS A 20 -4.72 -11.00 18.42
C CYS A 20 -5.00 -10.15 19.68
N MET A 21 -4.99 -8.82 19.57
CA MET A 21 -5.23 -7.90 20.67
C MET A 21 -6.64 -7.29 20.64
N ASP A 22 -7.52 -7.72 19.74
CA ASP A 22 -8.85 -7.14 19.49
C ASP A 22 -8.82 -5.62 19.19
N LEU A 23 -7.73 -5.16 18.58
CA LEU A 23 -7.50 -3.76 18.25
C LEU A 23 -7.87 -3.41 16.81
N ASP A 24 -8.31 -4.37 16.00
CA ASP A 24 -8.61 -4.16 14.59
C ASP A 24 -10.05 -3.77 14.27
N TYR A 25 -10.88 -3.56 15.30
CA TYR A 25 -12.28 -3.15 15.16
C TYR A 25 -12.45 -1.90 14.28
N ALA A 26 -11.64 -0.85 14.50
CA ALA A 26 -11.66 0.38 13.70
C ALA A 26 -11.08 0.24 12.29
N LEU A 27 -10.42 -0.89 11.98
CA LEU A 27 -9.98 -1.22 10.63
C LEU A 27 -11.11 -1.89 9.84
N ARG A 28 -11.96 -2.65 10.52
CA ARG A 28 -13.08 -3.40 9.93
C ARG A 28 -14.33 -2.54 9.78
N GLU A 29 -14.66 -1.79 10.83
CA GLU A 29 -15.89 -1.00 10.93
C GLU A 29 -15.65 0.47 10.58
N ASP A 30 -16.66 1.09 9.95
CA ASP A 30 -16.63 2.52 9.68
C ASP A 30 -16.82 3.34 10.96
N ARG A 31 -16.40 4.62 10.90
CA ARG A 31 -16.48 5.52 12.05
C ARG A 31 -17.95 5.65 12.49
N PRO A 32 -18.26 5.38 13.76
CA PRO A 32 -19.61 5.59 14.27
C PRO A 32 -19.98 7.07 14.22
N PRO A 33 -21.29 7.40 14.10
CA PRO A 33 -21.74 8.77 14.13
C PRO A 33 -21.40 9.42 15.48
N ASP A 34 -21.26 10.75 15.46
CA ASP A 34 -20.97 11.51 16.65
C ASP A 34 -22.09 11.35 17.68
N LEU A 35 -21.69 11.22 18.94
CA LEU A 35 -22.63 11.00 20.04
C LEU A 35 -23.40 12.29 20.36
N THR A 36 -24.69 12.12 20.63
CA THR A 36 -25.60 13.16 21.11
C THR A 36 -26.02 12.89 22.56
N SER A 37 -26.64 13.88 23.22
CA SER A 37 -27.18 13.71 24.58
C SER A 37 -28.17 12.54 24.68
N ALA A 38 -28.94 12.29 23.62
CA ALA A 38 -29.90 11.19 23.51
C ALA A 38 -29.26 9.82 23.19
N SER A 39 -27.94 9.74 23.00
CA SER A 39 -27.28 8.49 22.63
C SER A 39 -27.37 7.44 23.73
N THR A 40 -27.80 6.24 23.34
CA THR A 40 -27.97 5.09 24.22
C THR A 40 -26.63 4.61 24.79
N THR A 41 -26.67 3.92 25.93
CA THR A 41 -25.48 3.28 26.54
C THR A 41 -24.77 2.35 25.55
N LYS A 42 -25.54 1.63 24.72
CA LYS A 42 -24.99 0.76 23.68
C LYS A 42 -24.19 1.54 22.62
N GLN A 43 -24.75 2.63 22.09
CA GLN A 43 -24.04 3.48 21.12
C GLN A 43 -22.75 4.05 21.70
N ARG A 44 -22.81 4.57 22.94
CA ARG A 44 -21.61 5.09 23.63
C ARG A 44 -20.53 4.02 23.81
N SER A 45 -20.91 2.79 24.12
CA SER A 45 -19.97 1.67 24.25
C SER A 45 -19.29 1.30 22.92
N ILE A 46 -20.04 1.33 21.81
CA ILE A 46 -19.52 1.07 20.46
C ILE A 46 -18.53 2.16 20.07
N THR A 47 -18.87 3.43 20.26
CA THR A 47 -17.98 4.57 19.97
C THR A 47 -16.68 4.47 20.77
N LYS A 48 -16.76 4.21 22.08
CA LYS A 48 -15.57 4.04 22.92
C LYS A 48 -14.67 2.89 22.46
N LYS A 49 -15.26 1.74 22.11
CA LYS A 49 -14.53 0.58 21.58
C LYS A 49 -13.84 0.93 20.26
N TRP A 50 -14.53 1.63 19.37
CA TRP A 50 -13.99 2.07 18.08
C TRP A 50 -12.83 3.07 18.26
N GLU A 51 -12.99 4.08 19.11
CA GLU A 51 -11.96 5.09 19.38
C GLU A 51 -10.70 4.48 19.98
N GLN A 52 -10.86 3.57 20.94
CA GLN A 52 -9.75 2.85 21.56
C GLN A 52 -8.99 2.02 20.51
N SER A 53 -9.71 1.22 19.73
CA SER A 53 -9.14 0.42 18.64
C SER A 53 -8.42 1.28 17.61
N ASN A 54 -9.02 2.42 17.20
CA ASN A 54 -8.43 3.37 16.26
C ASN A 54 -7.11 3.95 16.79
N ARG A 55 -7.11 4.46 18.02
CA ARG A 55 -5.92 5.07 18.64
C ARG A 55 -4.78 4.07 18.78
N MET A 56 -5.06 2.88 19.31
CA MET A 56 -4.04 1.87 19.57
C MET A 56 -3.48 1.28 18.27
N SER A 57 -4.34 0.99 17.29
CA SER A 57 -3.92 0.54 15.97
C SER A 57 -2.99 1.53 15.29
N LEU A 58 -3.34 2.81 15.33
CA LEU A 58 -2.53 3.87 14.74
C LEU A 58 -1.14 3.96 15.39
N MET A 59 -1.07 3.88 16.72
CA MET A 59 0.20 3.86 17.45
C MET A 59 1.09 2.68 17.04
N ILE A 60 0.52 1.46 17.03
CA ILE A 60 1.26 0.24 16.67
C ILE A 60 1.75 0.31 15.22
N MET A 61 0.89 0.76 14.30
CA MET A 61 1.26 0.88 12.88
C MET A 61 2.35 1.93 12.66
N LYS A 62 2.22 3.13 13.26
CA LYS A 62 3.24 4.18 13.16
C LYS A 62 4.58 3.73 13.74
N HIS A 63 4.56 3.06 14.89
CA HIS A 63 5.77 2.59 15.56
C HIS A 63 6.45 1.42 14.82
N SER A 64 5.68 0.46 14.33
CA SER A 64 6.20 -0.73 13.65
C SER A 64 6.56 -0.51 12.19
N SER A 65 6.14 0.62 11.59
CA SER A 65 6.43 0.94 10.19
C SER A 65 7.92 1.19 10.00
N PRO A 66 8.62 0.37 9.18
CA PRO A 66 10.01 0.62 8.82
C PRO A 66 10.15 1.99 8.16
N GLU A 67 11.28 2.68 8.32
CA GLU A 67 11.47 4.02 7.75
C GLU A 67 11.29 4.06 6.22
N ALA A 68 11.70 2.98 5.54
CA ALA A 68 11.49 2.78 4.10
C ALA A 68 9.99 2.74 3.69
N ILE A 69 9.10 2.46 4.65
CA ILE A 69 7.64 2.44 4.51
C ILE A 69 7.02 3.75 5.01
N ARG A 70 7.59 4.33 6.08
CA ARG A 70 7.09 5.55 6.72
C ARG A 70 7.09 6.75 5.77
N GLY A 71 8.17 6.96 5.00
CA GLY A 71 8.27 8.07 4.03
C GLY A 71 7.69 9.41 4.53
N ALA A 72 7.17 10.23 3.62
CA ALA A 72 6.39 11.43 3.93
C ALA A 72 4.87 11.14 3.99
N ILE A 73 4.42 10.18 4.80
CA ILE A 73 2.97 9.97 4.99
C ILE A 73 2.42 11.16 5.80
N PRO A 74 1.31 11.81 5.35
CA PRO A 74 0.68 12.88 6.11
C PRO A 74 0.27 12.40 7.51
N GLU A 75 0.21 13.32 8.47
CA GLU A 75 -0.41 13.00 9.75
C GLU A 75 -1.86 12.61 9.55
N GLU A 76 -2.23 11.46 10.13
CA GLU A 76 -3.56 10.87 9.98
C GLU A 76 -4.06 10.46 11.37
N THR A 77 -5.35 10.69 11.60
CA THR A 77 -6.03 10.40 12.86
C THR A 77 -6.78 9.08 12.82
N ARG A 78 -7.06 8.57 11.61
CA ARG A 78 -7.79 7.31 11.40
C ARG A 78 -6.84 6.19 10.97
N ALA A 79 -6.82 5.11 11.75
CA ALA A 79 -6.01 3.93 11.52
C ALA A 79 -6.27 3.30 10.14
N LYS A 80 -7.54 3.16 9.74
CA LYS A 80 -7.94 2.62 8.43
C LYS A 80 -7.34 3.44 7.28
N THR A 81 -7.52 4.76 7.31
CA THR A 81 -6.97 5.68 6.30
C THR A 81 -5.44 5.65 6.26
N PHE A 82 -4.78 5.57 7.42
CA PHE A 82 -3.32 5.48 7.49
C PHE A 82 -2.81 4.22 6.79
N LEU A 83 -3.46 3.07 7.04
CA LEU A 83 -3.12 1.82 6.39
C LEU A 83 -3.35 1.88 4.86
N ASP A 84 -4.44 2.51 4.43
CA ASP A 84 -4.76 2.69 3.01
C ASP A 84 -3.77 3.61 2.30
N GLN A 85 -3.35 4.71 2.93
CA GLN A 85 -2.33 5.62 2.40
C GLN A 85 -1.01 4.89 2.16
N ILE A 86 -0.59 4.05 3.11
CA ILE A 86 0.57 3.18 2.94
C ILE A 86 0.33 2.25 1.74
N ALA A 87 -0.76 1.48 1.76
CA ALA A 87 -1.04 0.52 0.69
C ALA A 87 -1.04 1.14 -0.72
N ASN A 88 -1.63 2.33 -0.86
CA ASN A 88 -1.69 3.06 -2.12
C ASN A 88 -0.31 3.50 -2.61
N ARG A 89 0.57 3.96 -1.72
CA ARG A 89 1.96 4.29 -2.09
C ARG A 89 2.72 3.10 -2.63
N PHE A 90 2.57 1.94 -1.99
CA PHE A 90 3.24 0.73 -2.46
C PHE A 90 2.68 0.22 -3.78
N ALA A 91 1.37 0.32 -4.00
CA ALA A 91 0.77 0.00 -5.28
C ALA A 91 1.30 0.90 -6.42
N ALA A 92 1.47 2.21 -6.15
CA ALA A 92 2.07 3.15 -7.10
C ALA A 92 3.55 2.82 -7.39
N ASN A 93 4.34 2.54 -6.36
CA ASN A 93 5.76 2.18 -6.50
C ASN A 93 5.94 0.88 -7.29
N GLU A 94 5.11 -0.15 -7.03
CA GLU A 94 5.18 -1.41 -7.77
C GLU A 94 4.93 -1.21 -9.28
N LYS A 95 4.00 -0.30 -9.63
CA LYS A 95 3.75 0.07 -11.04
C LYS A 95 4.96 0.74 -11.68
N VAL A 96 5.62 1.65 -10.96
CA VAL A 96 6.81 2.37 -11.44
C VAL A 96 8.00 1.41 -11.56
N GLU A 97 8.27 0.57 -10.57
CA GLU A 97 9.35 -0.42 -10.63
C GLU A 97 9.19 -1.33 -11.86
N ARG A 98 7.96 -1.82 -12.13
CA ARG A 98 7.70 -2.64 -13.32
C ARG A 98 7.93 -1.90 -14.62
N SER A 99 7.50 -0.64 -14.74
CA SER A 99 7.69 0.14 -15.97
C SER A 99 9.17 0.47 -16.21
N THR A 100 9.93 0.78 -15.15
CA THR A 100 11.37 1.02 -15.23
C THR A 100 12.13 -0.25 -15.65
N ILE A 101 11.81 -1.39 -15.06
CA ILE A 101 12.42 -2.68 -15.43
C ILE A 101 12.09 -3.03 -16.88
N LEU A 102 10.83 -2.86 -17.30
CA LEU A 102 10.42 -3.11 -18.69
C LEU A 102 11.16 -2.19 -19.67
N SER A 103 11.19 -0.88 -19.39
CA SER A 103 11.90 0.11 -20.22
C SER A 103 13.40 -0.20 -20.33
N THR A 104 14.02 -0.61 -19.23
CA THR A 104 15.43 -0.99 -19.22
C THR A 104 15.69 -2.26 -20.02
N LYS A 105 14.82 -3.29 -19.89
CA LYS A 105 14.90 -4.50 -20.71
C LYS A 105 14.75 -4.19 -22.19
N VAL A 106 13.75 -3.39 -22.57
CA VAL A 106 13.53 -2.97 -23.97
C VAL A 106 14.75 -2.21 -24.49
N ARG A 107 15.34 -1.29 -23.71
CA ARG A 107 16.55 -0.55 -24.09
C ARG A 107 17.77 -1.46 -24.23
N VAL A 108 17.95 -2.42 -23.33
CA VAL A 108 19.06 -3.40 -23.39
C VAL A 108 18.91 -4.30 -24.62
N VAL A 109 17.70 -4.82 -24.87
CA VAL A 109 17.40 -5.62 -26.05
C VAL A 109 17.65 -4.81 -27.32
N GLY A 110 17.15 -3.58 -27.41
CA GLY A 110 17.39 -2.70 -28.55
C GLY A 110 18.88 -2.43 -28.82
N ARG A 111 19.67 -2.19 -27.76
CA ARG A 111 21.14 -2.05 -27.91
C ARG A 111 21.82 -3.32 -28.40
N HIS A 112 21.41 -4.47 -27.87
CA HIS A 112 21.93 -5.76 -28.33
C HIS A 112 21.55 -6.03 -29.80
N THR A 113 20.32 -5.74 -30.20
CA THR A 113 19.85 -6.02 -31.56
C THR A 113 20.51 -5.10 -32.58
N CYS A 114 20.67 -3.80 -32.27
CA CYS A 114 21.45 -2.88 -33.10
C CYS A 114 22.95 -3.26 -33.17
N ALA A 115 23.54 -3.72 -32.06
CA ALA A 115 24.94 -4.19 -32.04
C ALA A 115 25.15 -5.48 -32.85
N LEU A 116 24.10 -6.28 -33.04
CA LEU A 116 24.11 -7.50 -33.87
C LEU A 116 23.69 -7.23 -35.32
N GLY A 117 23.43 -5.97 -35.70
CA GLY A 117 22.97 -5.62 -37.05
C GLY A 117 21.55 -6.08 -37.38
N LEU A 118 20.78 -6.48 -36.37
CA LEU A 118 19.39 -6.92 -36.49
C LEU A 118 18.47 -5.74 -36.12
N ASP A 119 18.22 -4.81 -37.05
CA ASP A 119 17.21 -3.79 -36.81
C ASP A 119 15.81 -4.41 -36.85
N LEU A 120 15.20 -4.59 -35.66
CA LEU A 120 13.79 -5.00 -35.55
C LEU A 120 12.83 -4.05 -36.30
N PHE A 121 13.27 -2.81 -36.55
CA PHE A 121 12.52 -1.85 -37.35
C PHE A 121 12.37 -2.30 -38.83
N VAL A 122 13.39 -2.96 -39.40
CA VAL A 122 13.36 -3.45 -40.78
C VAL A 122 12.50 -4.71 -40.90
N TYR A 123 12.63 -5.65 -39.96
CA TYR A 123 11.85 -6.91 -39.98
C TYR A 123 10.34 -6.69 -39.82
N THR A 124 9.95 -5.71 -39.01
CA THR A 124 8.53 -5.41 -38.75
C THR A 124 7.88 -4.70 -39.95
N ILE A 125 8.61 -3.82 -40.64
CA ILE A 125 8.12 -3.16 -41.85
C ILE A 125 8.00 -4.16 -43.02
N GLN A 126 8.94 -5.10 -43.16
CA GLN A 126 8.90 -6.10 -44.22
C GLN A 126 7.69 -7.06 -44.10
N SER A 127 7.26 -7.41 -42.88
CA SER A 127 6.12 -8.33 -42.65
C SER A 127 4.74 -7.66 -42.75
N ILE A 128 4.67 -6.33 -42.74
CA ILE A 128 3.40 -5.58 -42.92
C ILE A 128 3.17 -5.27 -44.42
N GLN A 129 4.22 -5.30 -45.24
CA GLN A 129 4.18 -5.05 -46.68
C GLN A 129 4.07 -6.34 -47.54
N ASN A 130 3.94 -7.52 -46.93
CA ASN A 130 3.83 -8.81 -47.62
C ASN A 130 2.54 -9.55 -47.24
#